data_AF-A0A0A9WLS9-F1
#
_entry.id   AF-A0A0A9WLS9-F1
#
_cell.length_a   1.000
_cell.length_b   1.000
_cell.length_c   1.000
_cell.angle_alpha   90.00
_cell.angle_beta   90.00
_cell.angle_gamma   90.00
#
_symmetry.space_group_name_H-M   'P 1'
#
loop_
_entity.id
_entity.type
_entity.pdbx_description
1 polymer ?
#
loop_
_entity_poly.entity_id
_entity_poly.type
_entity_poly.pdbx_seq_one_letter_code
_entity_poly.pdbx_strand_id
1 'polypeptide(L)'
;FNLWRDKSYVVFFQDTNSLTMKFIVPVLGYGALHRKRVLFAATPRKPGEAIGALCRTHSPSTQVYHTVNIEYSEICKYITQETVTGDQYSMLPGNMNVFCIDVPTYVRLLEQTHGIIAEFINPKYTDATNTTFKKPTRVECMMQDFSKYLPESCGTHDIVACLLPPWYSYNPVKNSHRDALVKQAAGLTTDSAISAEFAYYRWFRLALSFQTPTVHSHNLCPEPTVSVAGILVPHGPRIVLDPFLSPTLTHVANAIGSRLRCTTLQDSVFIYGRFVTVQSLCVSGFLYVCVDDSLHVCIHNFTETTPPAQCTVLDSSHLTSLSCTSFHDAAIRGSFVPAICPEGFPMYCITVQALTEDEVRGNSATNPFVLDDATKLRFLQYSMCCTPI
;
A
#
# COMPACT_ATOMS: atom_id res chain seq x y z
N PHE A 1 26.90 -9.85 10.01
CA PHE A 1 26.71 -11.09 9.24
C PHE A 1 25.99 -12.22 9.99
N ASN A 2 26.37 -12.59 11.23
CA ASN A 2 25.72 -13.70 11.96
C ASN A 2 24.21 -13.50 12.20
N LEU A 3 23.73 -12.25 12.29
CA LEU A 3 22.32 -11.92 12.50
C LEU A 3 21.39 -12.30 11.34
N TRP A 4 21.91 -12.51 10.13
CA TRP A 4 21.09 -12.68 8.91
C TRP A 4 21.18 -14.10 8.32
N ARG A 5 21.87 -15.03 8.98
CA ARG A 5 22.11 -16.39 8.45
C ARG A 5 20.83 -17.19 8.21
N ASP A 6 19.75 -16.89 8.92
CA ASP A 6 18.44 -17.53 8.81
C ASP A 6 17.49 -16.80 7.85
N LYS A 7 17.93 -15.70 7.22
CA LYS A 7 17.11 -14.89 6.31
C LYS A 7 17.41 -15.25 4.86
N SER A 8 16.37 -15.30 4.02
CA SER A 8 16.50 -15.64 2.61
C SER A 8 16.74 -14.41 1.72
N TYR A 9 16.02 -13.31 1.99
CA TYR A 9 16.07 -12.09 1.20
C TYR A 9 16.17 -10.86 2.09
N VAL A 10 16.82 -9.83 1.58
CA VAL A 10 16.80 -8.46 2.09
C VAL A 10 15.96 -7.62 1.14
N VAL A 11 15.02 -6.85 1.68
CA VAL A 11 14.14 -5.98 0.90
C VAL A 11 14.53 -4.52 1.12
N PHE A 12 14.67 -3.79 0.02
CA PHE A 12 14.83 -2.34 -0.01
C PHE A 12 13.59 -1.73 -0.61
N PHE A 13 13.07 -0.67 0.02
CA PHE A 13 11.88 0.03 -0.44
C PHE A 13 11.98 1.53 -0.14
N GLN A 14 11.10 2.31 -0.76
CA GLN A 14 11.04 3.77 -0.58
C GLN A 14 10.03 4.15 0.50
N ASP A 15 10.25 5.33 1.10
CA ASP A 15 9.51 5.85 2.25
C ASP A 15 7.99 6.01 2.03
N THR A 16 7.57 6.39 0.82
CA THR A 16 6.23 6.95 0.57
C THR A 16 5.45 6.21 -0.52
N ASN A 17 5.90 5.04 -0.98
CA ASN A 17 5.08 4.13 -1.78
C ASN A 17 4.36 3.15 -0.86
N SER A 18 3.18 3.53 -0.37
CA SER A 18 2.44 2.74 0.64
C SER A 18 1.96 1.39 0.13
N LEU A 19 1.84 1.21 -1.19
CA LEU A 19 1.47 -0.07 -1.79
C LEU A 19 2.59 -1.12 -1.77
N THR A 20 3.82 -0.76 -1.39
CA THR A 20 4.94 -1.72 -1.26
C THR A 20 4.55 -2.96 -0.47
N MET A 21 3.89 -2.77 0.67
CA MET A 21 3.49 -3.88 1.55
C MET A 21 2.39 -4.76 0.95
N LYS A 22 1.70 -4.29 -0.10
CA LYS A 22 0.66 -5.07 -0.79
C LYS A 22 1.22 -6.03 -1.84
N PHE A 23 2.36 -5.70 -2.46
CA PHE A 23 2.95 -6.51 -3.52
C PHE A 23 4.27 -7.18 -3.16
N ILE A 24 4.92 -6.81 -2.06
CA ILE A 24 6.24 -7.37 -1.72
C ILE A 24 6.18 -8.88 -1.47
N VAL A 25 5.09 -9.37 -0.87
CA VAL A 25 4.89 -10.79 -0.58
C VAL A 25 4.87 -11.63 -1.87
N PRO A 26 4.03 -11.35 -2.90
CA PRO A 26 4.09 -12.10 -4.15
C PRO A 26 5.43 -11.94 -4.89
N VAL A 27 6.10 -10.79 -4.81
CA VAL A 27 7.46 -10.62 -5.40
C VAL A 27 8.46 -11.56 -4.73
N LEU A 28 8.51 -11.60 -3.40
CA LEU A 28 9.36 -12.54 -2.65
C LEU A 28 8.98 -14.00 -2.92
N GLY A 29 7.68 -14.31 -3.01
CA GLY A 29 7.18 -15.64 -3.35
C GLY A 29 7.69 -16.12 -4.71
N TYR A 30 7.67 -15.24 -5.73
CA TYR A 30 8.26 -15.53 -7.04
C TYR A 30 9.77 -15.79 -6.94
N GLY A 31 10.48 -14.95 -6.19
CA GLY A 31 11.91 -15.12 -5.93
C GLY A 31 12.24 -16.48 -5.32
N ALA A 32 11.53 -16.86 -4.27
CA ALA A 32 11.72 -18.12 -3.58
C ALA A 32 11.39 -19.33 -4.47
N LEU A 33 10.26 -19.28 -5.19
CA LEU A 33 9.81 -20.37 -6.07
C LEU A 33 10.80 -20.64 -7.22
N HIS A 34 11.33 -19.56 -7.81
CA HIS A 34 12.22 -19.64 -8.97
C HIS A 34 13.70 -19.44 -8.65
N ARG A 35 14.04 -19.42 -7.35
CA ARG A 35 15.40 -19.25 -6.81
C ARG A 35 16.14 -18.05 -7.40
N LYS A 36 15.45 -16.92 -7.52
CA LYS A 36 16.03 -15.68 -8.07
C LYS A 36 16.90 -14.98 -7.05
N ARG A 37 18.01 -14.40 -7.52
CA ARG A 37 18.99 -13.73 -6.67
C ARG A 37 18.66 -12.26 -6.48
N VAL A 38 18.11 -11.62 -7.50
CA VAL A 38 17.70 -10.22 -7.47
C VAL A 38 16.32 -10.08 -8.11
N LEU A 39 15.43 -9.38 -7.42
CA LEU A 39 14.09 -9.05 -7.87
C LEU A 39 13.96 -7.53 -7.83
N PHE A 40 13.78 -6.89 -8.97
CA PHE A 40 13.33 -5.51 -9.04
C PHE A 40 11.81 -5.49 -9.17
N ALA A 41 11.12 -4.80 -8.28
CA ALA A 41 9.72 -4.49 -8.52
C ALA A 41 9.63 -3.32 -9.50
N ALA A 42 8.83 -3.52 -10.56
CA ALA A 42 8.68 -2.56 -11.63
C ALA A 42 7.22 -2.30 -11.94
N THR A 43 6.93 -1.17 -12.57
CA THR A 43 5.61 -0.81 -13.08
C THR A 43 5.73 -0.40 -14.54
N PRO A 44 4.69 -0.59 -15.38
CA PRO A 44 4.61 0.11 -16.65
C PRO A 44 4.79 1.61 -16.42
N ARG A 45 5.64 2.25 -17.24
CA ARG A 45 5.88 3.69 -17.21
C ARG A 45 5.64 4.31 -18.57
N LYS A 46 5.25 5.58 -18.60
CA LYS A 46 5.20 6.37 -19.82
C LYS A 46 6.54 7.08 -20.05
N PRO A 47 6.99 7.25 -21.31
CA PRO A 47 8.13 8.12 -21.60
C PRO A 47 7.94 9.52 -20.99
N GLY A 48 9.00 10.05 -20.37
CA GLY A 48 8.96 11.36 -19.69
C GLY A 48 8.54 11.31 -18.21
N GLU A 49 8.09 10.17 -17.68
CA GLU A 49 7.88 10.03 -16.25
C GLU A 49 9.20 10.06 -15.47
N ALA A 50 9.19 10.68 -14.30
CA ALA A 50 10.33 10.73 -13.39
C ALA A 50 10.46 9.39 -12.62
N ILE A 51 10.76 8.33 -13.36
CA ILE A 51 10.99 6.97 -12.90
C ILE A 51 12.03 6.32 -13.84
N GLY A 52 13.09 5.75 -13.26
CA GLY A 52 14.16 5.10 -14.02
C GLY A 52 13.65 3.87 -14.79
N ALA A 53 14.41 3.44 -15.79
CA ALA A 53 14.11 2.27 -16.61
C ALA A 53 15.05 1.12 -16.26
N LEU A 54 14.50 -0.08 -16.07
CA LEU A 54 15.30 -1.30 -16.00
C LEU A 54 15.70 -1.72 -17.42
N CYS A 55 17.00 -1.69 -17.68
CA CYS A 55 17.58 -1.97 -18.97
C CYS A 55 18.53 -3.15 -18.87
N ARG A 56 18.52 -4.01 -19.89
CA ARG A 56 19.60 -4.96 -20.12
C ARG A 56 20.72 -4.25 -20.86
N THR A 57 21.84 -4.07 -20.18
CA THR A 57 23.07 -3.48 -20.74
C THR A 57 24.06 -4.58 -21.11
N HIS A 58 24.91 -4.32 -22.10
CA HIS A 58 26.00 -5.20 -22.51
C HIS A 58 27.31 -4.48 -22.24
N SER A 59 28.21 -5.12 -21.49
CA SER A 59 29.56 -4.61 -21.28
C SER A 59 30.47 -5.18 -22.37
N PRO A 60 31.04 -4.36 -23.27
CA PRO A 60 31.94 -4.87 -24.32
C PRO A 60 33.24 -5.47 -23.77
N SER A 61 33.69 -5.05 -22.59
CA SER A 61 34.94 -5.53 -21.99
C SER A 61 34.80 -6.91 -21.36
N THR A 62 33.69 -7.17 -20.68
CA THR A 62 33.43 -8.47 -20.02
C THR A 62 32.56 -9.40 -20.85
N GLN A 63 31.92 -8.89 -21.91
CA GLN A 63 30.91 -9.60 -22.71
C GLN A 63 29.70 -10.09 -21.88
N VAL A 64 29.53 -9.56 -20.67
CA VAL A 64 28.43 -9.90 -19.75
C VAL A 64 27.29 -8.91 -19.95
N TYR A 65 26.07 -9.45 -19.80
CA TYR A 65 24.86 -8.63 -19.75
C TYR A 65 24.46 -8.37 -18.29
N HIS A 66 24.13 -7.12 -17.98
CA HIS A 66 23.66 -6.72 -16.66
C HIS A 66 22.29 -6.05 -16.75
N THR A 67 21.40 -6.37 -15.81
CA THR A 67 20.17 -5.62 -15.60
C THR A 67 20.48 -4.46 -14.66
N VAL A 68 20.42 -3.25 -15.18
CA VAL A 68 20.70 -2.02 -14.43
C VAL A 68 19.56 -1.03 -14.59
N ASN A 69 19.44 -0.16 -13.60
CA ASN A 69 18.58 1.00 -13.73
C ASN A 69 19.30 2.09 -14.52
N ILE A 70 18.63 2.65 -15.53
CA ILE A 70 19.04 3.88 -16.20
C ILE A 70 18.09 4.97 -15.73
N GLU A 71 18.64 6.02 -15.11
CA GLU A 71 17.84 7.12 -14.56
C GLU A 71 17.07 7.85 -15.66
N TYR A 72 15.86 8.31 -15.34
CA TYR A 72 14.97 8.96 -16.31
C TYR A 72 15.61 10.16 -17.01
N SER A 73 16.45 10.91 -16.31
CA SER A 73 17.22 12.04 -16.85
C SER A 73 18.34 11.62 -17.81
N GLU A 74 18.69 10.34 -17.84
CA GLU A 74 19.76 9.79 -18.66
C GLU A 74 19.25 8.92 -19.81
N ILE A 75 18.03 8.40 -19.72
CA ILE A 75 17.42 7.56 -20.77
C ILE A 75 17.52 8.25 -22.14
N CYS A 76 17.24 9.55 -22.21
CA CYS A 76 17.29 10.31 -23.46
C CYS A 76 18.70 10.43 -24.07
N LYS A 77 19.77 10.20 -23.30
CA LYS A 77 21.16 10.16 -23.81
C LYS A 77 21.41 8.89 -24.62
N TYR A 78 20.69 7.81 -24.32
CA TYR A 78 20.89 6.50 -24.93
C TYR A 78 19.78 6.14 -25.92
N ILE A 79 18.57 6.68 -25.73
CA ILE A 79 17.39 6.35 -26.51
C ILE A 79 16.71 7.66 -26.92
N THR A 80 16.76 7.98 -28.21
CA THR A 80 16.12 9.18 -28.77
C THR A 80 14.60 9.05 -28.83
N GLN A 81 14.10 7.84 -29.11
CA GLN A 81 12.68 7.53 -29.14
C GLN A 81 12.44 6.14 -28.56
N GLU A 82 11.64 6.09 -27.50
CA GLU A 82 11.28 4.83 -26.85
C GLU A 82 10.19 4.08 -27.62
N THR A 83 10.35 2.77 -27.77
CA THR A 83 9.25 1.90 -28.24
C THR A 83 8.19 1.80 -27.15
N VAL A 84 6.93 2.01 -27.53
CA VAL A 84 5.79 1.96 -26.62
C VAL A 84 4.80 0.84 -27.01
N THR A 85 4.07 0.34 -26.02
CA THR A 85 2.93 -0.58 -26.18
C THR A 85 1.70 0.15 -26.75
N GLY A 86 0.63 -0.58 -27.07
CA GLY A 86 -0.64 0.02 -27.50
C GLY A 86 -1.19 1.06 -26.52
N ASP A 87 -1.01 0.81 -25.21
CA ASP A 87 -1.41 1.71 -24.12
C ASP A 87 -0.41 2.86 -23.86
N GLN A 88 0.55 3.06 -24.77
CA GLN A 88 1.57 4.13 -24.70
C GLN A 88 2.55 4.00 -23.53
N TYR A 89 2.67 2.81 -22.91
CA TYR A 89 3.75 2.53 -21.95
C TYR A 89 5.02 2.17 -22.68
N SER A 90 6.17 2.62 -22.20
CA SER A 90 7.45 2.16 -22.75
C SER A 90 7.66 0.66 -22.52
N MET A 91 8.34 0.03 -23.48
CA MET A 91 8.77 -1.38 -23.40
C MET A 91 9.82 -1.63 -22.30
N LEU A 92 10.44 -0.57 -21.76
CA LEU A 92 11.35 -0.68 -20.64
C LEU A 92 10.58 -0.56 -19.31
N PRO A 93 10.67 -1.55 -18.39
CA PRO A 93 9.97 -1.48 -17.11
C PRO A 93 10.44 -0.28 -16.26
N GLY A 94 9.51 0.43 -15.64
CA GLY A 94 9.84 1.50 -14.70
C GLY A 94 10.28 0.95 -13.35
N ASN A 95 11.51 1.25 -12.94
CA ASN A 95 12.06 0.85 -11.65
C ASN A 95 11.39 1.65 -10.52
N MET A 96 10.63 0.98 -9.65
CA MET A 96 9.98 1.63 -8.50
C MET A 96 10.94 1.88 -7.33
N ASN A 97 12.21 1.52 -7.49
CA ASN A 97 13.23 1.51 -6.45
C ASN A 97 12.82 0.67 -5.23
N VAL A 98 12.13 -0.44 -5.52
CA VAL A 98 11.83 -1.51 -4.57
C VAL A 98 12.47 -2.77 -5.11
N PHE A 99 13.37 -3.38 -4.35
CA PHE A 99 14.08 -4.58 -4.80
C PHE A 99 14.42 -5.52 -3.66
N CYS A 100 14.53 -6.80 -4.00
CA CYS A 100 14.92 -7.86 -3.10
C CYS A 100 16.25 -8.47 -3.58
N ILE A 101 17.15 -8.74 -2.65
CA ILE A 101 18.42 -9.43 -2.94
C ILE A 101 18.49 -10.64 -2.02
N ASP A 102 18.84 -11.81 -2.55
CA ASP A 102 19.10 -12.96 -1.69
C ASP A 102 20.27 -12.64 -0.74
N VAL A 103 20.16 -13.08 0.51
CA VAL A 103 21.13 -12.71 1.55
C VAL A 103 22.57 -13.11 1.18
N PRO A 104 22.85 -14.33 0.68
CA PRO A 104 24.20 -14.68 0.22
C PRO A 104 24.78 -13.71 -0.83
N THR A 105 23.98 -13.30 -1.81
CA THR A 105 24.39 -12.32 -2.83
C THR A 105 24.65 -10.95 -2.22
N TYR A 106 23.74 -10.48 -1.35
CA TYR A 106 23.89 -9.18 -0.70
C TYR A 106 25.13 -9.11 0.19
N VAL A 107 25.41 -10.17 0.96
CA VAL A 107 26.60 -10.25 1.82
C VAL A 107 27.88 -10.20 0.99
N ARG A 108 27.96 -10.99 -0.10
CA ARG A 108 29.12 -10.95 -1.00
C ARG A 108 29.32 -9.57 -1.60
N LEU A 109 28.25 -8.92 -2.03
CA LEU A 109 28.32 -7.54 -2.53
C LEU A 109 28.91 -6.61 -1.48
N LEU A 110 28.41 -6.64 -0.24
CA LEU A 110 28.92 -5.79 0.82
C LEU A 110 30.39 -6.08 1.17
N GLU A 111 30.80 -7.35 1.17
CA GLU A 111 32.20 -7.73 1.42
C GLU A 111 33.12 -7.27 0.31
N GLN A 112 32.68 -7.38 -0.95
CA GLN A 112 33.45 -6.98 -2.12
C GLN A 112 33.56 -5.47 -2.27
N THR A 113 32.49 -4.73 -2.00
CA THR A 113 32.44 -3.29 -2.24
C THR A 113 32.63 -2.45 -0.99
N HIS A 114 32.64 -3.06 0.19
CA HIS A 114 32.57 -2.38 1.48
C HIS A 114 31.37 -1.43 1.60
N GLY A 115 30.29 -1.71 0.86
CA GLY A 115 29.10 -0.85 0.78
C GLY A 115 29.27 0.37 -0.12
N ILE A 116 30.42 0.52 -0.80
CA ILE A 116 30.69 1.62 -1.72
C ILE A 116 30.14 1.25 -3.10
N ILE A 117 29.37 2.14 -3.71
CA ILE A 117 28.79 1.95 -5.05
C ILE A 117 29.11 3.17 -5.92
N ALA A 118 28.73 3.11 -7.20
CA ALA A 118 29.02 4.16 -8.16
C ALA A 118 28.49 5.52 -7.69
N GLU A 119 29.37 6.51 -7.76
CA GLU A 119 29.10 7.89 -7.44
C GLU A 119 28.78 8.68 -8.71
N PHE A 120 27.90 9.67 -8.58
CA PHE A 120 27.57 10.60 -9.66
C PHE A 120 27.31 12.00 -9.09
N ILE A 121 27.21 12.99 -9.98
CA ILE A 121 26.82 14.37 -9.63
C ILE A 121 25.62 14.79 -10.48
N ASN A 122 24.63 15.47 -9.88
CA ASN A 122 23.45 15.98 -10.58
C ASN A 122 23.26 17.49 -10.36
N PRO A 123 24.19 18.32 -10.85
CA PRO A 123 24.14 19.76 -10.65
C PRO A 123 22.85 20.35 -11.22
N LYS A 124 22.23 21.25 -10.45
CA LYS A 124 21.10 22.08 -10.93
C LYS A 124 21.65 23.44 -11.32
N TYR A 125 21.48 23.81 -12.58
CA TYR A 125 21.98 25.06 -13.14
C TYR A 125 20.93 26.18 -13.13
N THR A 126 21.40 27.43 -13.16
CA THR A 126 20.52 28.62 -13.22
C THR A 126 19.78 28.72 -14.55
N ASP A 127 20.40 28.21 -15.61
CA ASP A 127 19.94 28.28 -16.99
C ASP A 127 20.57 27.14 -17.82
N ALA A 128 20.24 27.09 -19.11
CA ALA A 128 20.67 26.04 -20.04
C ALA A 128 22.15 26.10 -20.44
N THR A 129 22.92 27.14 -20.06
CA THR A 129 24.36 27.20 -20.36
C THR A 129 25.18 26.22 -19.52
N ASN A 130 24.60 25.74 -18.42
CA ASN A 130 25.23 24.81 -17.47
C ASN A 130 26.57 25.33 -16.90
N THR A 131 26.73 26.64 -16.75
CA THR A 131 27.96 27.27 -16.23
C THR A 131 27.88 27.67 -14.76
N THR A 132 26.68 28.01 -14.27
CA THR A 132 26.46 28.49 -12.89
C THR A 132 25.48 27.59 -12.16
N PHE A 133 25.86 27.09 -10.99
CA PHE A 133 24.97 26.29 -10.15
C PHE A 133 23.89 27.17 -9.50
N LYS A 134 22.64 26.73 -9.57
CA LYS A 134 21.50 27.34 -8.87
C LYS A 134 21.57 27.12 -7.36
N LYS A 135 22.24 26.04 -6.93
CA LYS A 135 22.51 25.68 -5.54
C LYS A 135 23.76 24.79 -5.47
N PRO A 136 24.49 24.76 -4.33
CA PRO A 136 25.61 23.83 -4.15
C PRO A 136 25.24 22.40 -4.55
N THR A 137 26.14 21.75 -5.29
CA THR A 137 25.99 20.35 -5.72
C THR A 137 26.82 19.44 -4.81
N ARG A 138 26.49 18.16 -4.79
CA ARG A 138 27.18 17.14 -4.01
C ARG A 138 27.36 15.88 -4.84
N VAL A 139 28.24 15.01 -4.37
CA VAL A 139 28.33 13.64 -4.84
C VAL A 139 27.12 12.87 -4.30
N GLU A 140 26.52 12.07 -5.16
CA GLU A 140 25.35 11.24 -4.88
C GLU A 140 25.66 9.79 -5.29
N CYS A 141 24.94 8.83 -4.72
CA CYS A 141 24.92 7.45 -5.18
C CYS A 141 23.47 6.94 -5.15
N MET A 142 23.16 5.94 -5.97
CA MET A 142 21.81 5.39 -6.09
C MET A 142 21.79 3.98 -5.54
N MET A 143 20.92 3.67 -4.57
CA MET A 143 20.92 2.34 -3.95
C MET A 143 20.78 1.20 -4.96
N GLN A 144 20.03 1.39 -6.05
CA GLN A 144 19.84 0.44 -7.15
C GLN A 144 21.09 0.19 -8.00
N ASP A 145 22.11 1.05 -7.92
CA ASP A 145 23.37 0.87 -8.66
C ASP A 145 24.22 -0.28 -8.13
N PHE A 146 23.83 -0.90 -7.01
CA PHE A 146 24.40 -2.18 -6.56
C PHE A 146 24.41 -3.22 -7.70
N SER A 147 23.45 -3.16 -8.62
CA SER A 147 23.32 -4.16 -9.68
C SER A 147 24.46 -4.10 -10.70
N LYS A 148 25.20 -2.99 -10.76
CA LYS A 148 26.43 -2.84 -11.55
C LYS A 148 27.60 -3.68 -10.99
N TYR A 149 27.51 -4.08 -9.72
CA TYR A 149 28.53 -4.82 -9.00
C TYR A 149 28.16 -6.30 -8.77
N LEU A 150 27.04 -6.76 -9.35
CA LEU A 150 26.66 -8.16 -9.24
C LEU A 150 27.76 -9.05 -9.81
N PRO A 151 28.13 -10.13 -9.11
CA PRO A 151 29.20 -11.02 -9.57
C PRO A 151 28.80 -11.64 -10.90
N GLU A 152 29.77 -11.98 -11.75
CA GLU A 152 29.50 -12.61 -13.07
C GLU A 152 28.70 -13.91 -12.96
N SER A 153 28.81 -14.61 -11.82
CA SER A 153 27.99 -15.78 -11.50
C SER A 153 26.50 -15.46 -11.30
N CYS A 154 26.13 -14.18 -11.14
CA CYS A 154 24.76 -13.70 -11.12
C CYS A 154 24.35 -13.36 -12.56
N GLY A 155 23.98 -14.39 -13.30
CA GLY A 155 23.63 -14.25 -14.71
C GLY A 155 22.34 -13.48 -14.90
N THR A 156 22.03 -13.13 -16.16
CA THR A 156 20.78 -12.45 -16.52
C THR A 156 19.52 -13.22 -16.10
N HIS A 157 19.60 -14.54 -15.93
CA HIS A 157 18.48 -15.37 -15.48
C HIS A 157 18.23 -15.31 -13.97
N ASP A 158 19.17 -14.76 -13.20
CA ASP A 158 19.09 -14.61 -11.74
C ASP A 158 18.46 -13.28 -11.33
N ILE A 159 18.42 -12.31 -12.25
CA ILE A 159 17.85 -10.97 -12.04
C ILE A 159 16.52 -10.87 -12.78
N VAL A 160 15.46 -10.53 -12.06
CA VAL A 160 14.11 -10.43 -12.63
C VAL A 160 13.51 -9.06 -12.34
N ALA A 161 12.87 -8.48 -13.36
CA ALA A 161 11.97 -7.34 -13.20
C ALA A 161 10.53 -7.87 -13.04
N CYS A 162 9.97 -7.77 -11.85
CA CYS A 162 8.58 -8.10 -11.55
C CYS A 162 7.69 -6.94 -11.98
N LEU A 163 7.15 -7.01 -13.20
CA LEU A 163 6.24 -5.99 -13.74
C LEU A 163 4.86 -6.13 -13.09
N LEU A 164 4.46 -5.13 -12.31
CA LEU A 164 3.21 -5.06 -11.56
C LEU A 164 2.31 -3.96 -12.14
N PRO A 165 0.98 -4.12 -12.14
CA PRO A 165 0.10 -3.11 -12.69
C PRO A 165 0.09 -1.86 -11.80
N PRO A 166 0.07 -0.62 -12.37
CA PRO A 166 0.26 0.61 -11.60
C PRO A 166 -0.71 0.76 -10.41
N TRP A 167 -1.98 0.40 -10.60
CA TRP A 167 -3.01 0.48 -9.55
C TRP A 167 -2.69 -0.37 -8.32
N TYR A 168 -1.91 -1.44 -8.49
CA TYR A 168 -1.59 -2.41 -7.45
C TYR A 168 -0.30 -2.08 -6.72
N SER A 169 0.65 -1.37 -7.36
CA SER A 169 2.03 -1.30 -6.89
C SER A 169 2.66 0.08 -6.82
N TYR A 170 2.05 1.13 -7.37
CA TYR A 170 2.73 2.42 -7.51
C TYR A 170 1.85 3.60 -7.13
N ASN A 171 2.06 4.12 -5.91
CA ASN A 171 1.40 5.33 -5.41
C ASN A 171 2.33 6.24 -4.56
N PRO A 172 3.51 6.64 -5.07
CA PRO A 172 4.44 7.45 -4.28
C PRO A 172 3.88 8.86 -3.96
N VAL A 173 4.37 9.44 -2.86
CA VAL A 173 4.16 10.85 -2.52
C VAL A 173 5.48 11.60 -2.68
N LYS A 174 5.70 12.19 -3.86
CA LYS A 174 6.96 12.87 -4.20
C LYS A 174 6.81 14.29 -4.75
N ASN A 175 5.59 14.70 -5.09
CA ASN A 175 5.34 16.04 -5.63
C ASN A 175 4.55 16.90 -4.66
N SER A 176 4.90 18.18 -4.59
CA SER A 176 4.08 19.19 -3.96
C SER A 176 2.73 19.32 -4.69
N HIS A 177 1.73 19.89 -4.03
CA HIS A 177 0.43 20.14 -4.66
C HIS A 177 0.55 20.97 -5.96
N ARG A 178 1.40 22.01 -5.95
CA ARG A 178 1.67 22.86 -7.11
C ARG A 178 2.28 22.06 -8.27
N ASP A 179 3.31 21.27 -8.00
CA ASP A 179 3.99 20.48 -9.04
C ASP A 179 3.08 19.38 -9.59
N ALA A 180 2.24 18.80 -8.71
CA ALA A 180 1.23 17.81 -9.09
C ALA A 180 0.23 18.37 -10.11
N LEU A 181 -0.25 19.62 -9.93
CA LEU A 181 -1.12 20.29 -10.90
C LEU A 181 -0.43 20.50 -12.25
N VAL A 182 0.85 20.89 -12.25
CA VAL A 182 1.65 21.04 -13.49
C VAL A 182 1.79 19.70 -14.21
N LYS A 183 2.08 18.63 -13.49
CA LYS A 183 2.18 17.27 -14.05
C LYS A 183 0.86 16.78 -14.61
N GLN A 184 -0.25 17.02 -13.90
CA GLN A 184 -1.58 16.68 -14.38
C GLN A 184 -1.92 17.37 -15.69
N ALA A 185 -1.60 18.67 -15.81
CA ALA A 185 -1.81 19.43 -17.04
C ALA A 185 -0.99 18.88 -18.22
N ALA A 186 0.15 18.26 -17.95
CA ALA A 186 0.99 17.56 -18.93
C ALA A 186 0.55 16.10 -19.20
N GLY A 187 -0.56 15.64 -18.60
CA GLY A 187 -1.04 14.26 -18.76
C GLY A 187 -0.19 13.20 -18.04
N LEU A 188 0.63 13.62 -17.08
CA LEU A 188 1.48 12.75 -16.27
C LEU A 188 0.83 12.41 -14.92
N THR A 189 1.35 11.37 -14.29
CA THR A 189 1.01 10.98 -12.92
C THR A 189 1.35 12.12 -11.94
N THR A 190 0.43 12.38 -11.01
CA THR A 190 0.55 13.51 -10.08
C THR A 190 1.44 13.21 -8.89
N ASP A 191 1.56 11.94 -8.47
CA ASP A 191 2.37 11.43 -7.36
C ASP A 191 2.39 12.35 -6.12
N SER A 192 1.20 12.83 -5.77
CA SER A 192 0.90 13.74 -4.66
C SER A 192 0.27 12.98 -3.50
N ALA A 193 0.20 13.62 -2.32
CA ALA A 193 -0.50 13.06 -1.17
C ALA A 193 -1.97 12.70 -1.49
N ILE A 194 -2.68 13.60 -2.18
CA ILE A 194 -4.08 13.40 -2.59
C ILE A 194 -4.20 12.16 -3.48
N SER A 195 -3.41 12.07 -4.55
CA SER A 195 -3.47 10.92 -5.46
C SER A 195 -3.09 9.61 -4.77
N ALA A 196 -2.12 9.64 -3.85
CA ALA A 196 -1.66 8.44 -3.15
C ALA A 196 -2.69 7.91 -2.16
N GLU A 197 -3.36 8.80 -1.41
CA GLU A 197 -4.45 8.46 -0.49
C GLU A 197 -5.62 7.82 -1.23
N PHE A 198 -6.10 8.46 -2.31
CA PHE A 198 -7.19 7.93 -3.12
C PHE A 198 -6.83 6.61 -3.80
N ALA A 199 -5.57 6.45 -4.25
CA ALA A 199 -5.08 5.18 -4.78
C ALA A 199 -5.05 4.07 -3.71
N TYR A 200 -4.73 4.40 -2.46
CA TYR A 200 -4.73 3.44 -1.37
C TYR A 200 -6.14 2.92 -1.06
N TYR A 201 -7.15 3.79 -0.96
CA TYR A 201 -8.55 3.35 -0.83
C TYR A 201 -9.01 2.54 -2.04
N ARG A 202 -8.63 2.98 -3.24
CA ARG A 202 -8.96 2.30 -4.49
C ARG A 202 -8.37 0.91 -4.58
N TRP A 203 -7.19 0.68 -4.02
CA TRP A 203 -6.55 -0.63 -4.00
C TRP A 203 -7.48 -1.68 -3.41
N PHE A 204 -8.15 -1.38 -2.28
CA PHE A 204 -9.08 -2.32 -1.65
C PHE A 204 -10.32 -2.56 -2.52
N ARG A 205 -10.89 -1.52 -3.13
CA ARG A 205 -12.04 -1.67 -4.04
C ARG A 205 -11.73 -2.53 -5.26
N LEU A 206 -10.55 -2.32 -5.85
CA LEU A 206 -10.07 -3.13 -6.97
C LEU A 206 -9.74 -4.56 -6.53
N ALA A 207 -9.12 -4.74 -5.35
CA ALA A 207 -8.82 -6.06 -4.80
C ALA A 207 -10.10 -6.89 -4.59
N LEU A 208 -11.18 -6.29 -4.09
CA LEU A 208 -12.48 -6.94 -3.93
C LEU A 208 -13.10 -7.32 -5.29
N SER A 209 -12.97 -6.42 -6.29
CA SER A 209 -13.51 -6.63 -7.65
C SER A 209 -12.74 -7.70 -8.44
N PHE A 210 -11.43 -7.83 -8.23
CA PHE A 210 -10.58 -8.81 -8.94
C PHE A 210 -10.93 -10.27 -8.61
N GLN A 211 -11.66 -10.49 -7.51
CA GLN A 211 -12.02 -11.81 -7.00
C GLN A 211 -13.38 -12.30 -7.52
N THR A 212 -14.10 -11.50 -8.30
CA THR A 212 -15.41 -11.87 -8.85
C THR A 212 -15.52 -11.67 -10.38
N PRO A 213 -14.76 -12.42 -11.20
CA PRO A 213 -14.85 -12.30 -12.66
C PRO A 213 -16.27 -12.54 -13.21
N THR A 214 -17.12 -13.26 -12.47
CA THR A 214 -18.51 -13.61 -12.84
C THR A 214 -19.59 -12.82 -12.10
N VAL A 215 -19.24 -11.99 -11.11
CA VAL A 215 -20.18 -11.08 -10.45
C VAL A 215 -19.71 -9.67 -10.76
N HIS A 216 -20.31 -9.09 -11.81
CA HIS A 216 -20.21 -7.67 -12.08
C HIS A 216 -20.46 -6.89 -10.78
N SER A 217 -19.47 -6.07 -10.38
CA SER A 217 -19.55 -4.67 -9.93
C SER A 217 -20.77 -4.15 -9.14
N HIS A 218 -21.69 -4.96 -8.62
CA HIS A 218 -22.96 -4.51 -8.07
C HIS A 218 -22.91 -4.22 -6.57
N ASN A 219 -21.81 -4.59 -5.92
CA ASN A 219 -21.69 -4.42 -4.47
C ASN A 219 -20.98 -3.11 -4.09
N LEU A 220 -20.23 -2.48 -5.01
CA LEU A 220 -19.64 -1.17 -4.78
C LEU A 220 -20.26 -0.16 -5.75
N CYS A 221 -20.47 1.07 -5.30
CA CYS A 221 -20.92 2.13 -6.19
C CYS A 221 -19.85 2.48 -7.25
N PRO A 222 -20.22 3.11 -8.38
CA PRO A 222 -19.28 3.53 -9.41
C PRO A 222 -18.14 4.42 -8.89
N GLU A 223 -16.99 4.42 -9.57
CA GLU A 223 -15.83 5.26 -9.22
C GLU A 223 -15.66 6.44 -10.20
N PRO A 224 -16.42 7.55 -10.08
CA PRO A 224 -16.21 8.70 -10.93
C PRO A 224 -14.87 9.37 -10.65
N THR A 225 -14.30 10.01 -11.68
CA THR A 225 -13.20 10.95 -11.49
C THR A 225 -13.74 12.25 -10.92
N VAL A 226 -13.19 12.69 -9.79
CA VAL A 226 -13.54 13.97 -9.15
C VAL A 226 -12.31 14.85 -8.97
N SER A 227 -12.52 16.14 -8.82
CA SER A 227 -11.46 17.11 -8.51
C SER A 227 -11.39 17.34 -7.00
N VAL A 228 -10.28 16.99 -6.38
CA VAL A 228 -9.97 17.29 -4.97
C VAL A 228 -8.82 18.29 -4.97
N ALA A 229 -9.12 19.53 -4.56
CA ALA A 229 -8.20 20.66 -4.65
C ALA A 229 -7.60 20.85 -6.06
N GLY A 230 -8.31 20.49 -7.13
CA GLY A 230 -7.81 20.58 -8.51
C GLY A 230 -7.09 19.32 -9.01
N ILE A 231 -6.75 18.37 -8.14
CA ILE A 231 -6.18 17.07 -8.53
C ILE A 231 -7.31 16.09 -8.85
N LEU A 232 -7.27 15.50 -10.04
CA LEU A 232 -8.25 14.55 -10.54
C LEU A 232 -7.94 13.15 -9.99
N VAL A 233 -8.89 12.57 -9.26
CA VAL A 233 -8.74 11.24 -8.64
C VAL A 233 -10.02 10.40 -8.79
N PRO A 234 -9.88 9.07 -8.92
CA PRO A 234 -11.02 8.15 -8.84
C PRO A 234 -11.57 8.12 -7.42
N HIS A 235 -12.83 8.53 -7.27
CA HIS A 235 -13.49 8.64 -5.98
C HIS A 235 -14.49 7.51 -5.78
N GLY A 236 -14.55 6.98 -4.56
CA GLY A 236 -15.46 5.91 -4.19
C GLY A 236 -15.30 5.57 -2.71
N PRO A 237 -15.99 4.53 -2.24
CA PRO A 237 -16.01 4.15 -0.82
C PRO A 237 -14.59 4.01 -0.26
N ARG A 238 -14.37 4.55 0.95
CA ARG A 238 -13.08 4.46 1.65
C ARG A 238 -13.04 3.14 2.39
N ILE A 239 -12.33 2.16 1.84
CA ILE A 239 -12.20 0.84 2.43
C ILE A 239 -10.76 0.67 2.90
N VAL A 240 -10.58 0.31 4.17
CA VAL A 240 -9.27 -0.01 4.74
C VAL A 240 -9.40 -1.23 5.63
N LEU A 241 -8.57 -2.23 5.38
CA LEU A 241 -8.49 -3.44 6.19
C LEU A 241 -7.15 -3.48 6.91
N ASP A 242 -7.16 -4.14 8.05
CA ASP A 242 -5.98 -4.52 8.81
C ASP A 242 -4.93 -5.16 7.88
N PRO A 243 -3.62 -4.87 8.09
CA PRO A 243 -2.54 -5.52 7.36
C PRO A 243 -2.60 -7.06 7.39
N PHE A 244 -3.09 -7.69 8.46
CA PHE A 244 -3.23 -9.15 8.57
C PHE A 244 -4.36 -9.71 7.70
N LEU A 245 -5.40 -8.90 7.43
CA LEU A 245 -6.53 -9.30 6.56
C LEU A 245 -6.24 -9.05 5.07
N SER A 246 -5.17 -8.31 4.75
CA SER A 246 -4.89 -7.87 3.39
C SER A 246 -3.42 -7.94 2.94
N PRO A 247 -2.63 -8.96 3.33
CA PRO A 247 -1.27 -9.12 2.80
C PRO A 247 -1.26 -9.64 1.35
N THR A 248 -2.32 -10.33 0.91
CA THR A 248 -2.51 -10.77 -0.49
C THR A 248 -3.97 -10.62 -0.91
N LEU A 249 -4.24 -10.68 -2.22
CA LEU A 249 -5.62 -10.65 -2.74
C LEU A 249 -6.47 -11.81 -2.21
N THR A 250 -5.89 -12.99 -2.00
CA THR A 250 -6.58 -14.14 -1.41
C THR A 250 -7.01 -13.88 0.03
N HIS A 251 -6.19 -13.18 0.83
CA HIS A 251 -6.58 -12.82 2.20
C HIS A 251 -7.76 -11.85 2.18
N VAL A 252 -7.74 -10.85 1.30
CA VAL A 252 -8.87 -9.93 1.12
C VAL A 252 -10.15 -10.69 0.71
N ALA A 253 -10.03 -11.68 -0.19
CA ALA A 253 -11.13 -12.52 -0.63
C ALA A 253 -11.74 -13.37 0.50
N ASN A 254 -10.87 -13.95 1.34
CA ASN A 254 -11.27 -14.80 2.45
C ASN A 254 -11.88 -13.97 3.60
N ALA A 255 -11.29 -12.83 3.93
CA ALA A 255 -11.76 -11.96 5.00
C ALA A 255 -13.09 -11.29 4.62
N ILE A 256 -13.20 -10.74 3.41
CA ILE A 256 -14.37 -9.96 2.98
C ILE A 256 -14.89 -10.43 1.63
N GLY A 257 -14.06 -10.40 0.59
CA GLY A 257 -14.49 -10.73 -0.78
C GLY A 257 -15.71 -9.92 -1.23
N SER A 258 -16.64 -10.56 -1.94
CA SER A 258 -17.84 -9.89 -2.46
C SER A 258 -18.91 -9.60 -1.40
N ARG A 259 -18.65 -9.85 -0.12
CA ARG A 259 -19.65 -9.85 0.95
C ARG A 259 -19.87 -8.47 1.58
N LEU A 260 -19.02 -7.50 1.22
CA LEU A 260 -19.19 -6.09 1.53
C LEU A 260 -19.95 -5.39 0.40
N ARG A 261 -21.03 -4.70 0.77
CA ARG A 261 -21.77 -3.79 -0.10
C ARG A 261 -21.63 -2.35 0.39
N CYS A 262 -21.13 -1.45 -0.45
CA CYS A 262 -21.14 -0.01 -0.25
C CYS A 262 -22.05 0.63 -1.30
N THR A 263 -22.98 1.47 -0.87
CA THR A 263 -24.05 2.02 -1.70
C THR A 263 -23.79 3.44 -2.18
N THR A 264 -22.90 4.20 -1.51
CA THR A 264 -22.59 5.60 -1.83
C THR A 264 -21.09 5.87 -1.90
N LEU A 265 -20.71 6.96 -2.56
CA LEU A 265 -19.31 7.39 -2.71
C LEU A 265 -18.66 7.79 -1.37
N GLN A 266 -19.49 8.21 -0.42
CA GLN A 266 -19.07 8.70 0.90
C GLN A 266 -18.90 7.58 1.91
N ASP A 267 -19.31 6.36 1.56
CA ASP A 267 -19.25 5.21 2.46
C ASP A 267 -17.81 4.96 2.91
N SER A 268 -17.64 4.66 4.19
CA SER A 268 -16.35 4.46 4.81
C SER A 268 -16.38 3.22 5.68
N VAL A 269 -15.46 2.28 5.42
CA VAL A 269 -15.36 0.99 6.11
C VAL A 269 -13.93 0.75 6.51
N PHE A 270 -13.71 0.67 7.82
CA PHE A 270 -12.41 0.40 8.42
C PHE A 270 -12.55 -0.85 9.28
N ILE A 271 -11.79 -1.90 8.99
CA ILE A 271 -11.82 -3.13 9.77
C ILE A 271 -10.41 -3.43 10.25
N TYR A 272 -10.21 -3.29 11.56
CA TYR A 272 -8.98 -3.53 12.28
C TYR A 272 -9.13 -4.75 13.20
N GLY A 273 -8.11 -5.60 13.24
CA GLY A 273 -8.14 -6.86 13.96
C GLY A 273 -7.72 -8.03 13.10
N ARG A 274 -6.92 -8.92 13.68
CA ARG A 274 -6.25 -10.00 12.95
C ARG A 274 -7.18 -11.10 12.43
N PHE A 275 -8.28 -11.36 13.12
CA PHE A 275 -9.16 -12.49 12.85
C PHE A 275 -10.60 -12.01 12.65
N VAL A 276 -10.83 -11.26 11.59
CA VAL A 276 -12.19 -10.82 11.19
C VAL A 276 -12.58 -11.48 9.87
N THR A 277 -13.78 -12.06 9.83
CA THR A 277 -14.42 -12.56 8.62
C THR A 277 -15.76 -11.87 8.42
N VAL A 278 -16.15 -11.67 7.17
CA VAL A 278 -17.44 -11.11 6.79
C VAL A 278 -18.17 -12.16 5.98
N GLN A 279 -19.42 -12.44 6.32
CA GLN A 279 -20.35 -13.26 5.55
C GLN A 279 -21.34 -12.39 4.75
N SER A 280 -21.80 -11.30 5.35
CA SER A 280 -22.70 -10.32 4.72
C SER A 280 -22.65 -9.00 5.50
N LEU A 281 -22.26 -7.92 4.82
CA LEU A 281 -22.12 -6.57 5.36
C LEU A 281 -22.58 -5.54 4.32
N CYS A 282 -23.56 -4.71 4.67
CA CYS A 282 -23.98 -3.56 3.87
C CYS A 282 -23.68 -2.27 4.64
N VAL A 283 -23.05 -1.30 3.99
CA VAL A 283 -22.73 0.01 4.58
C VAL A 283 -23.25 1.11 3.66
N SER A 284 -23.90 2.09 4.26
CA SER A 284 -24.40 3.34 3.68
C SER A 284 -24.12 4.44 4.71
N GLY A 285 -22.86 4.87 4.82
CA GLY A 285 -22.39 5.64 5.97
C GLY A 285 -20.96 5.34 6.39
N PHE A 286 -20.69 5.43 7.68
CA PHE A 286 -19.37 5.15 8.26
C PHE A 286 -19.44 3.94 9.20
N LEU A 287 -18.51 2.99 9.03
CA LEU A 287 -18.30 1.84 9.91
C LEU A 287 -16.82 1.68 10.24
N TYR A 288 -16.50 1.66 11.53
CA TYR A 288 -15.20 1.24 12.05
C TYR A 288 -15.37 0.02 12.95
N VAL A 289 -14.64 -1.05 12.66
CA VAL A 289 -14.60 -2.29 13.42
C VAL A 289 -13.19 -2.45 13.97
N CYS A 290 -13.05 -2.65 15.27
CA CYS A 290 -11.80 -2.94 15.96
C CYS A 290 -11.97 -4.19 16.82
N VAL A 291 -11.19 -5.21 16.53
CA VAL A 291 -11.27 -6.51 17.18
C VAL A 291 -9.93 -6.82 17.82
N ASP A 292 -9.97 -7.23 19.08
CA ASP A 292 -8.79 -7.70 19.79
C ASP A 292 -8.20 -8.95 19.13
N ASP A 293 -6.86 -9.05 19.10
CA ASP A 293 -6.15 -10.13 18.41
C ASP A 293 -6.39 -11.52 19.01
N SER A 294 -6.96 -11.63 20.22
CA SER A 294 -7.34 -12.89 20.85
C SER A 294 -8.75 -13.40 20.46
N LEU A 295 -9.45 -12.66 19.60
CA LEU A 295 -10.82 -12.96 19.20
C LEU A 295 -10.93 -13.19 17.70
N HIS A 296 -11.71 -14.20 17.32
CA HIS A 296 -12.21 -14.33 15.96
C HIS A 296 -13.64 -13.81 15.89
N VAL A 297 -13.87 -12.83 15.02
CA VAL A 297 -15.18 -12.19 14.82
C VAL A 297 -15.67 -12.46 13.39
N CYS A 298 -16.89 -12.96 13.27
CA CYS A 298 -17.59 -13.12 12.02
C CYS A 298 -18.78 -12.13 11.94
N ILE A 299 -18.75 -11.24 10.96
CA ILE A 299 -19.81 -10.26 10.68
C ILE A 299 -20.79 -10.86 9.67
N HIS A 300 -22.05 -11.03 10.04
CA HIS A 300 -23.07 -11.62 9.17
C HIS A 300 -24.40 -10.88 9.29
N ASN A 301 -25.08 -10.65 8.17
CA ASN A 301 -26.36 -9.95 8.12
C ASN A 301 -26.31 -8.58 8.83
N PHE A 302 -25.21 -7.85 8.68
CA PHE A 302 -25.05 -6.52 9.26
C PHE A 302 -25.33 -5.44 8.23
N THR A 303 -26.16 -4.46 8.58
CA THR A 303 -26.46 -3.31 7.73
C THR A 303 -26.29 -2.03 8.53
N GLU A 304 -25.40 -1.16 8.09
CA GLU A 304 -25.19 0.19 8.61
C GLU A 304 -25.75 1.21 7.62
N THR A 305 -26.69 2.05 8.06
CA THR A 305 -27.34 3.06 7.22
C THR A 305 -27.18 4.47 7.73
N THR A 306 -26.41 4.66 8.81
CA THR A 306 -26.34 5.98 9.40
C THR A 306 -25.60 6.94 8.47
N PRO A 307 -26.20 8.09 8.12
CA PRO A 307 -25.52 9.11 7.36
C PRO A 307 -24.22 9.53 8.05
N PRO A 308 -23.16 9.93 7.32
CA PRO A 308 -21.90 10.43 7.90
C PRO A 308 -22.05 11.63 8.86
N ALA A 309 -23.28 12.17 9.03
CA ALA A 309 -23.61 13.37 9.78
C ALA A 309 -24.57 13.12 10.97
N GLN A 310 -24.97 11.88 11.28
CA GLN A 310 -25.83 11.59 12.44
C GLN A 310 -25.26 10.45 13.30
N CYS A 311 -25.55 10.51 14.60
CA CYS A 311 -25.23 9.50 15.60
C CYS A 311 -26.56 8.97 16.14
N THR A 312 -26.78 7.68 15.99
CA THR A 312 -27.98 6.90 16.32
C THR A 312 -27.50 5.66 17.07
N VAL A 313 -27.83 5.53 18.34
CA VAL A 313 -27.46 4.35 19.14
C VAL A 313 -28.07 3.10 18.48
N LEU A 314 -27.24 2.14 18.08
CA LEU A 314 -27.72 0.83 17.62
C LEU A 314 -28.26 0.05 18.83
N ASP A 315 -29.46 -0.48 18.70
CA ASP A 315 -30.06 -1.31 19.75
C ASP A 315 -29.59 -2.78 19.67
N SER A 316 -30.02 -3.58 20.64
CA SER A 316 -29.69 -5.01 20.76
C SER A 316 -30.03 -5.89 19.55
N SER A 317 -30.79 -5.40 18.55
CA SER A 317 -31.11 -6.18 17.33
C SER A 317 -29.89 -6.49 16.46
N HIS A 318 -28.85 -5.64 16.48
CA HIS A 318 -27.60 -5.85 15.75
C HIS A 318 -26.67 -6.90 16.39
N LEU A 319 -26.93 -7.31 17.64
CA LEU A 319 -26.13 -8.35 18.33
C LEU A 319 -26.26 -9.72 17.66
N THR A 320 -27.37 -9.97 16.98
CA THR A 320 -27.58 -11.21 16.22
C THR A 320 -26.76 -11.27 14.92
N SER A 321 -26.09 -10.17 14.55
CA SER A 321 -25.30 -10.03 13.32
C SER A 321 -23.78 -10.16 13.53
N LEU A 322 -23.35 -10.40 14.76
CA LEU A 322 -21.96 -10.67 15.11
C LEU A 322 -21.88 -12.02 15.83
N SER A 323 -21.01 -12.90 15.35
CA SER A 323 -20.57 -14.07 16.11
C SER A 323 -19.11 -13.90 16.50
N CYS A 324 -18.81 -14.16 17.77
CA CYS A 324 -17.46 -14.05 18.30
C CYS A 324 -17.06 -15.32 19.04
N THR A 325 -15.84 -15.76 18.81
CA THR A 325 -15.22 -16.92 19.46
C THR A 325 -13.87 -16.48 20.00
N SER A 326 -13.64 -16.65 21.31
CA SER A 326 -12.33 -16.42 21.91
C SER A 326 -11.44 -17.65 21.73
N PHE A 327 -10.13 -17.46 21.53
CA PHE A 327 -9.20 -18.58 21.43
C PHE A 327 -8.87 -19.24 22.79
N HIS A 328 -9.29 -18.62 23.90
CA HIS A 328 -8.92 -18.99 25.27
C HIS A 328 -10.11 -19.03 26.25
N ASP A 329 -11.35 -19.20 25.78
CA ASP A 329 -12.58 -19.17 26.59
C ASP A 329 -12.72 -17.89 27.46
N ALA A 330 -12.08 -16.79 27.05
CA ALA A 330 -12.20 -15.49 27.69
C ALA A 330 -13.61 -14.91 27.49
N ALA A 331 -14.15 -14.26 28.52
CA ALA A 331 -15.38 -13.48 28.42
C ALA A 331 -15.18 -12.29 27.47
N ILE A 332 -16.24 -11.87 26.77
CA ILE A 332 -16.14 -10.94 25.66
C ILE A 332 -16.93 -9.65 26.00
N ARG A 333 -16.32 -8.49 25.74
CA ARG A 333 -17.00 -7.20 25.78
C ARG A 333 -17.11 -6.67 24.36
N GLY A 334 -18.34 -6.56 23.87
CA GLY A 334 -18.64 -5.74 22.70
C GLY A 334 -19.01 -4.34 23.17
N SER A 335 -18.61 -3.29 22.44
CA SER A 335 -19.14 -1.94 22.61
C SER A 335 -19.51 -1.36 21.26
N PHE A 336 -20.72 -0.81 21.16
CA PHE A 336 -21.16 0.01 20.03
C PHE A 336 -21.19 1.45 20.49
N VAL A 337 -20.20 2.23 20.08
CA VAL A 337 -20.06 3.60 20.57
C VAL A 337 -20.18 4.57 19.40
N PRO A 338 -21.11 5.53 19.46
CA PRO A 338 -21.05 6.67 18.58
C PRO A 338 -19.79 7.49 18.88
N ALA A 339 -18.97 7.70 17.87
CA ALA A 339 -17.75 8.47 17.92
C ALA A 339 -17.86 9.71 17.01
N ILE A 340 -16.93 10.64 17.15
CA ILE A 340 -16.75 11.75 16.21
C ILE A 340 -15.33 11.63 15.65
N CYS A 341 -15.19 11.63 14.33
CA CYS A 341 -13.89 11.57 13.68
C CYS A 341 -13.10 12.87 13.92
N PRO A 342 -11.78 12.87 13.69
CA PRO A 342 -10.98 14.10 13.79
C PRO A 342 -11.51 15.28 12.96
N GLU A 343 -12.21 14.99 11.87
CA GLU A 343 -12.83 15.96 10.96
C GLU A 343 -14.26 16.38 11.38
N GLY A 344 -14.76 15.94 12.53
CA GLY A 344 -16.03 16.36 13.10
C GLY A 344 -17.27 15.58 12.63
N PHE A 345 -17.09 14.50 11.85
CA PHE A 345 -18.18 13.65 11.38
C PHE A 345 -18.53 12.58 12.42
N PRO A 346 -19.82 12.38 12.77
CA PRO A 346 -20.22 11.25 13.57
C PRO A 346 -19.89 9.92 12.87
N MET A 347 -19.46 8.97 13.67
CA MET A 347 -18.95 7.66 13.29
C MET A 347 -19.51 6.59 14.22
N TYR A 348 -19.46 5.33 13.79
CA TYR A 348 -19.69 4.19 14.65
C TYR A 348 -18.43 3.35 14.80
N CYS A 349 -18.14 3.04 16.05
CA CYS A 349 -17.07 2.14 16.43
C CYS A 349 -17.68 0.88 17.03
N ILE A 350 -17.47 -0.26 16.38
CA ILE A 350 -17.64 -1.58 16.97
C ILE A 350 -16.29 -1.94 17.56
N THR A 351 -16.20 -2.05 18.89
CA THR A 351 -15.02 -2.60 19.55
C THR A 351 -15.38 -3.93 20.19
N VAL A 352 -14.56 -4.95 19.94
CA VAL A 352 -14.73 -6.27 20.56
C VAL A 352 -13.43 -6.62 21.29
N GLN A 353 -13.51 -6.78 22.60
CA GLN A 353 -12.37 -7.02 23.50
C GLN A 353 -12.57 -8.30 24.30
N ALA A 354 -11.48 -9.04 24.52
CA ALA A 354 -11.46 -10.08 25.54
C ALA A 354 -11.27 -9.43 26.91
N LEU A 355 -12.07 -9.85 27.89
CA LEU A 355 -11.95 -9.38 29.27
C LEU A 355 -10.81 -10.11 29.98
N THR A 356 -10.07 -9.36 30.79
CA THR A 356 -9.11 -9.92 31.74
C THR A 356 -9.83 -10.63 32.89
N GLU A 357 -9.16 -11.58 33.56
CA GLU A 357 -9.76 -12.29 34.71
C GLU A 357 -10.23 -11.35 35.83
N ASP A 358 -9.54 -10.23 36.04
CA ASP A 358 -9.90 -9.23 37.06
C ASP A 358 -11.19 -8.47 36.69
N GLU A 359 -11.39 -8.18 35.40
CA GLU A 359 -12.62 -7.55 34.89
C GLU A 359 -13.83 -8.47 34.96
N VAL A 360 -13.61 -9.78 34.77
CA VAL A 360 -14.66 -10.81 34.94
C VAL A 360 -15.07 -10.91 36.40
N ARG A 361 -14.12 -10.85 37.34
CA ARG A 361 -14.39 -10.92 38.79
C ARG A 361 -15.11 -9.67 39.33
N GLY A 362 -14.93 -8.51 38.70
CA GLY A 362 -15.60 -7.26 39.08
C GLY A 362 -17.06 -7.14 38.63
N ASN A 363 -17.48 -7.90 37.61
CA ASN A 363 -18.84 -7.85 37.03
C ASN A 363 -19.63 -9.12 37.36
N SER A 364 -20.09 -9.23 38.61
CA SER A 364 -20.89 -10.37 39.07
C SER A 364 -22.37 -10.26 38.67
N ALA A 365 -22.70 -10.21 37.38
CA ALA A 365 -24.06 -10.46 36.89
C ALA A 365 -24.12 -10.65 35.36
N THR A 366 -24.37 -11.90 34.94
CA THR A 366 -25.08 -12.34 33.71
C THR A 366 -24.62 -11.88 32.31
N ASN A 367 -24.46 -12.90 31.44
CA ASN A 367 -24.26 -12.86 29.98
C ASN A 367 -22.82 -12.54 29.51
N PRO A 368 -22.14 -13.43 28.74
CA PRO A 368 -20.77 -13.20 28.25
C PRO A 368 -20.63 -12.08 27.20
N PHE A 369 -21.67 -11.26 27.02
CA PHE A 369 -21.70 -10.03 26.24
C PHE A 369 -22.18 -8.90 27.15
N VAL A 370 -21.24 -8.26 27.88
CA VAL A 370 -21.55 -7.03 28.61
C VAL A 370 -21.22 -5.86 27.70
N LEU A 371 -22.23 -5.14 27.24
CA LEU A 371 -22.09 -3.85 26.55
C LEU A 371 -22.02 -2.75 27.62
N ASP A 372 -20.95 -1.94 27.60
CA ASP A 372 -20.87 -0.73 28.42
C ASP A 372 -21.07 0.51 27.53
N ASP A 373 -22.20 1.19 27.71
CA ASP A 373 -22.54 2.46 27.05
C ASP A 373 -21.58 3.61 27.43
N ALA A 374 -20.74 3.44 28.46
CA ALA A 374 -19.90 4.51 29.01
C ALA A 374 -18.51 4.62 28.39
N THR A 375 -18.12 3.75 27.44
CA THR A 375 -16.73 3.72 26.95
C THR A 375 -16.49 4.81 25.89
N LYS A 376 -16.13 6.03 26.32
CA LYS A 376 -15.56 7.05 25.42
C LYS A 376 -14.18 6.60 24.94
N LEU A 377 -14.11 5.99 23.76
CA LEU A 377 -12.84 5.77 23.07
C LEU A 377 -12.23 7.12 22.68
N ARG A 378 -11.16 7.50 23.39
CA ARG A 378 -10.26 8.56 22.93
C ARG A 378 -9.42 7.99 21.79
N PHE A 379 -9.72 8.38 20.57
CA PHE A 379 -8.80 8.15 19.46
C PHE A 379 -7.47 8.83 19.78
N LEU A 380 -6.38 8.06 19.72
CA LEU A 380 -5.03 8.62 19.66
C LEU A 380 -4.98 9.49 18.41
N GLN A 381 -4.90 10.79 18.64
CA GLN A 381 -4.74 11.82 17.64
C GLN A 381 -3.39 11.59 16.95
N TYR A 382 -3.36 10.82 15.87
CA TYR A 382 -2.37 11.08 14.82
C TYR A 382 -2.86 12.30 14.06
N SER A 383 -2.57 13.49 14.60
CA SER A 383 -2.58 14.67 13.75
C SER A 383 -1.48 14.42 12.71
N MET A 384 -1.87 14.13 11.48
CA MET A 384 -1.05 14.60 10.38
C MET A 384 -1.13 16.12 10.48
N CYS A 385 -0.13 16.71 11.12
CA CYS A 385 0.13 18.14 11.08
C CYS A 385 0.28 18.56 9.62
N CYS A 386 -0.85 18.83 8.96
CA CYS A 386 -0.91 19.90 7.99
C CYS A 386 -0.95 21.21 8.79
N THR A 387 0.19 21.57 9.40
CA THR A 387 0.44 22.97 9.72
C THR A 387 0.42 23.74 8.40
N PRO A 388 -0.35 24.82 8.29
CA PRO A 388 -0.18 25.74 7.16
C PRO A 388 1.23 26.34 7.26
N ILE A 389 2.04 26.13 6.22
CA ILE A 389 3.20 26.98 5.90
C ILE A 389 2.80 27.81 4.70
#